data_AF-A0A3D1Q576-F1
#
_entry.id   AF-A0A3D1Q576-F1
#
_cell.length_a   1.000
_cell.length_b   1.000
_cell.length_c   1.000
_cell.angle_alpha   90.00
_cell.angle_beta   90.00
_cell.angle_gamma   90.00
#
_symmetry.space_group_name_H-M   'P 1'
#
loop_
_entity.id
_entity.type
_entity.pdbx_description
1 polymer ?
#
loop_
_entity_poly.entity_id
_entity_poly.type
_entity_poly.pdbx_seq_one_letter_code
_entity_poly.pdbx_strand_id
1 'polypeptide(L)'
;YRPAAIKQLQVLGEQTGIPVYSKDKANPVDIAESSMEYARAHNRDIVILDTAGRLHINEEMMDELKTIQAYVKPDEIMLVVDAMTGQDA
;
A
#
# COMPACT_ATOMS: atom_id res chain seq x y z
N TYR A 1 -8.32 7.74 5.92
CA TYR A 1 -7.94 6.34 6.17
C TYR A 1 -9.17 5.47 6.39
N ARG A 2 -9.23 4.28 5.76
CA ARG A 2 -10.35 3.33 5.91
C ARG A 2 -10.22 2.56 7.23
N PRO A 3 -11.24 2.53 8.11
CA PRO A 3 -11.20 1.75 9.34
C PRO A 3 -10.96 0.27 9.09
N ALA A 4 -10.17 -0.37 9.95
CA ALA A 4 -9.85 -1.81 9.92
C ALA A 4 -9.20 -2.36 8.63
N ALA A 5 -8.71 -1.50 7.73
CA ALA A 5 -8.10 -1.94 6.46
C ALA A 5 -6.91 -2.90 6.67
N ILE A 6 -6.02 -2.58 7.61
CA ILE A 6 -4.88 -3.45 7.97
C ILE A 6 -5.36 -4.82 8.45
N LYS A 7 -6.36 -4.83 9.35
CA LYS A 7 -6.89 -6.10 9.88
C LYS A 7 -7.55 -6.93 8.79
N GLN A 8 -8.25 -6.30 7.86
CA GLN A 8 -8.84 -6.97 6.70
C GLN A 8 -7.76 -7.66 5.86
N LEU A 9 -6.65 -6.97 5.55
CA LEU A 9 -5.52 -7.58 4.83
C LEU A 9 -4.90 -8.72 5.62
N GLN A 10 -4.67 -8.56 6.92
CA GLN A 10 -4.11 -9.62 7.76
C GLN A 10 -4.96 -10.89 7.73
N VAL A 11 -6.29 -10.76 7.83
CA VAL A 11 -7.22 -11.90 7.73
C VAL A 11 -7.12 -12.57 6.35
N LEU A 12 -7.07 -11.78 5.27
CA LEU A 12 -6.91 -12.31 3.91
C LEU A 12 -5.55 -13.03 3.73
N GLY A 13 -4.48 -12.46 4.26
CA GLY A 13 -3.14 -13.04 4.26
C GLY A 13 -3.08 -14.37 5.01
N GLU A 14 -3.68 -14.43 6.21
CA GLU A 14 -3.81 -15.66 6.99
C GLU A 14 -4.56 -16.75 6.21
N GLN A 15 -5.66 -16.41 5.53
CA GLN A 15 -6.45 -17.35 4.73
C GLN A 15 -5.70 -17.88 3.50
N THR A 16 -4.81 -17.07 2.92
CA THR A 16 -4.10 -17.39 1.67
C THR A 16 -2.66 -17.85 1.90
N GLY A 17 -2.18 -17.83 3.14
CA GLY A 17 -0.78 -18.13 3.48
C GLY A 17 0.20 -17.04 3.03
N ILE A 18 -0.28 -15.83 2.76
CA ILE A 18 0.53 -14.70 2.32
C ILE A 18 0.84 -13.80 3.55
N PRO A 19 2.12 -13.58 3.89
CA PRO A 19 2.47 -12.74 5.02
C PRO A 19 2.10 -11.29 4.77
N VAL A 20 1.52 -10.63 5.77
CA VAL A 20 1.17 -9.21 5.73
C VAL A 20 2.03 -8.45 6.71
N TYR A 21 2.82 -7.51 6.19
CA TYR A 21 3.61 -6.61 7.00
C TYR A 21 2.81 -5.35 7.36
N SER A 22 2.85 -4.93 8.62
CA SER A 22 2.19 -3.71 9.08
C SER A 22 2.91 -3.15 10.32
N LYS A 23 2.90 -1.82 10.49
CA LYS A 23 3.27 -1.15 11.74
C LYS A 23 2.11 -0.30 12.24
N ASP A 24 1.80 -0.38 13.53
CA ASP A 24 0.75 0.43 14.15
C ASP A 24 1.21 1.89 14.27
N LYS A 25 0.33 2.83 13.89
CA LYS A 25 0.51 4.29 14.08
C LYS A 25 1.84 4.85 13.53
N ALA A 26 2.31 4.34 12.40
CA ALA A 26 3.50 4.84 11.70
C ALA A 26 3.12 5.63 10.44
N ASN A 27 4.03 6.51 9.99
CA ASN A 27 3.89 7.20 8.72
C ASN A 27 3.92 6.17 7.56
N PRO A 28 3.05 6.27 6.55
CA PRO A 28 3.06 5.35 5.40
C PRO A 28 4.40 5.22 4.68
N VAL A 29 5.19 6.30 4.62
CA VAL A 29 6.55 6.27 4.05
C VAL A 29 7.46 5.33 4.87
N ASP A 30 7.45 5.46 6.20
CA ASP A 30 8.25 4.62 7.09
C ASP A 30 7.81 3.14 7.00
N ILE A 31 6.50 2.90 6.87
CA ILE A 31 5.94 1.55 6.71
C ILE A 31 6.45 0.94 5.40
N ALA A 32 6.43 1.70 4.32
CA ALA A 32 6.85 1.25 3.01
C ALA A 32 8.36 0.98 2.95
N GLU A 33 9.19 1.82 3.55
CA GLU A 33 10.64 1.58 3.65
C GLU A 33 10.93 0.31 4.48
N SER A 34 10.31 0.21 5.65
CA SER A 34 10.54 -0.91 6.56
C SER A 34 10.01 -2.24 6.01
N SER A 35 8.96 -2.21 5.18
CA SER A 35 8.44 -3.41 4.53
C SER A 35 9.41 -3.96 3.48
N MET A 36 10.15 -3.08 2.78
CA MET A 36 11.19 -3.49 1.84
C MET A 36 12.38 -4.14 2.56
N GLU A 37 12.78 -3.60 3.72
CA GLU A 37 13.81 -4.23 4.56
C GLU A 37 13.35 -5.61 5.06
N TYR A 38 12.11 -5.70 5.55
CA TYR A 38 11.52 -6.96 5.97
C TYR A 38 11.47 -7.98 4.82
N ALA A 39 11.04 -7.57 3.63
CA ALA A 39 10.96 -8.41 2.45
C ALA A 39 12.33 -8.97 2.07
N ARG A 40 13.37 -8.13 2.04
CA ARG A 40 14.76 -8.55 1.77
C ARG A 40 15.26 -9.54 2.83
N ALA A 41 15.04 -9.26 4.11
CA ALA A 41 15.47 -10.12 5.21
C ALA A 41 14.78 -11.50 5.20
N HIS A 42 13.60 -11.61 4.59
CA HIS A 42 12.82 -12.84 4.51
C HIS A 42 12.79 -13.46 3.11
N ASN A 43 13.69 -13.05 2.21
CA ASN A 43 13.81 -13.55 0.84
C ASN A 43 12.46 -13.56 0.09
N ARG A 44 11.74 -12.43 0.13
CA ARG A 44 10.49 -12.26 -0.63
C ARG A 44 10.80 -11.73 -2.02
N ASP A 45 10.32 -12.44 -3.03
CA ASP A 45 10.50 -12.05 -4.43
C ASP A 45 9.50 -10.98 -4.88
N ILE A 46 8.30 -10.97 -4.30
CA ILE A 46 7.21 -10.07 -4.66
C ILE A 46 6.73 -9.34 -3.40
N VAL A 47 6.60 -8.02 -3.51
CA VAL A 47 6.03 -7.14 -2.48
C VAL A 47 4.89 -6.36 -3.11
N ILE A 48 3.71 -6.45 -2.49
CA ILE A 48 2.54 -5.64 -2.86
C ILE A 48 2.33 -4.62 -1.76
N LEU A 49 2.41 -3.33 -2.14
CA LEU A 49 2.10 -2.22 -1.23
C LEU A 49 0.65 -1.79 -1.47
N ASP A 50 -0.24 -2.13 -0.53
CA ASP A 50 -1.61 -1.62 -0.53
C ASP A 50 -1.62 -0.22 0.10
N THR A 51 -2.07 0.77 -0.68
CA THR A 51 -2.13 2.16 -0.23
C THR A 51 -3.57 2.56 0.04
N ALA A 52 -3.78 3.53 0.92
CA ALA A 52 -5.12 4.08 1.12
C ALA A 52 -5.64 4.71 -0.18
N GLY A 53 -6.91 4.47 -0.50
CA GLY A 53 -7.59 5.16 -1.60
C GLY A 53 -7.62 6.68 -1.38
N ARG A 54 -7.46 7.44 -2.47
CA ARG A 54 -7.30 8.90 -2.47
C ARG A 54 -8.22 9.52 -3.51
N LEU A 55 -8.80 10.67 -3.20
CA LEU A 55 -9.37 11.54 -4.23
C LEU A 55 -8.21 12.28 -4.90
N HIS A 56 -8.23 12.42 -6.23
CA HIS A 56 -7.17 13.09 -6.99
C HIS A 56 -6.94 14.55 -6.57
N ILE A 57 -7.94 15.20 -5.97
CA ILE A 57 -7.87 16.57 -5.44
C ILE A 57 -7.16 16.69 -4.08
N ASN A 58 -6.82 15.57 -3.42
CA ASN A 58 -6.16 15.62 -2.11
C ASN A 58 -4.63 15.68 -2.28
N GLU A 59 -4.10 16.89 -2.35
CA GLU A 59 -2.67 17.16 -2.58
C GLU A 59 -1.75 16.53 -1.54
N GLU A 60 -2.08 16.63 -0.24
CA GLU A 60 -1.28 16.04 0.85
C GLU A 60 -1.13 14.53 0.67
N MET A 61 -2.24 13.86 0.35
CA MET A 61 -2.22 12.43 0.08
C MET A 61 -1.46 12.12 -1.23
N MET A 62 -1.57 12.94 -2.28
CA MET A 62 -0.81 12.70 -3.51
C MET A 62 0.71 12.86 -3.29
N ASP A 63 1.12 13.80 -2.45
CA ASP A 63 2.53 14.02 -2.13
C ASP A 63 3.11 12.90 -1.25
N GLU A 64 2.31 12.34 -0.33
CA GLU A 64 2.69 11.13 0.40
C GLU A 64 2.93 9.94 -0.57
N LEU A 65 2.07 9.76 -1.58
CA LEU A 65 2.22 8.70 -2.58
C LEU A 65 3.49 8.89 -3.43
N LYS A 66 3.76 10.12 -3.89
CA LYS A 66 5.00 10.47 -4.61
C LYS A 66 6.23 10.19 -3.75
N THR A 67 6.14 10.47 -2.45
CA THR A 67 7.22 10.20 -1.49
C THR A 67 7.46 8.69 -1.42
N ILE A 68 6.43 7.87 -1.20
CA ILE A 68 6.55 6.40 -1.21
C ILE A 68 7.18 5.91 -2.51
N GLN A 69 6.71 6.41 -3.66
CA GLN A 69 7.25 6.04 -4.97
C GLN A 69 8.75 6.36 -5.09
N ALA A 70 9.18 7.54 -4.64
CA ALA A 70 10.57 7.97 -4.71
C ALA A 70 11.51 7.12 -3.85
N TYR A 71 11.06 6.71 -2.66
CA TYR A 71 11.84 5.88 -1.73
C TYR A 71 11.84 4.41 -2.12
N VAL A 72 10.68 3.84 -2.40
CA VAL A 72 10.53 2.40 -2.69
C VAL A 72 10.99 2.06 -4.10
N LYS A 73 10.79 2.97 -5.06
CA LYS A 73 11.03 2.75 -6.50
C LYS A 73 10.37 1.46 -7.00
N PRO A 74 9.03 1.36 -6.90
CA PRO A 74 8.33 0.16 -7.32
C PRO A 74 8.52 -0.08 -8.82
N ASP A 75 8.67 -1.34 -9.21
CA ASP A 75 8.79 -1.75 -10.61
C ASP A 75 7.51 -1.44 -11.40
N GLU A 76 6.35 -1.60 -10.75
CA GLU A 76 5.02 -1.41 -11.33
C GLU A 76 4.12 -0.58 -10.42
N ILE A 77 3.27 0.26 -11.02
CA ILE A 77 2.24 1.03 -10.31
C ILE A 77 0.89 0.75 -10.96
N MET A 78 -0.01 0.15 -10.19
CA MET A 78 -1.34 -0.23 -10.67
C MET A 78 -2.39 0.77 -10.19
N LEU A 79 -3.12 1.36 -11.13
CA LEU A 79 -4.32 2.13 -10.84
C LEU A 79 -5.53 1.17 -10.78
N VAL A 80 -6.21 1.16 -9.63
CA VAL A 80 -7.44 0.37 -9.45
C VAL A 80 -8.64 1.31 -9.58
N VAL A 81 -9.48 1.07 -10.59
CA VAL A 81 -10.69 1.85 -10.88
C VAL A 81 -11.91 0.93 -10.81
N ASP A 82 -13.01 1.45 -10.27
CA ASP A 82 -14.28 0.73 -10.28
C ASP A 82 -14.93 0.85 -11.67
N ALA A 83 -15.44 -0.26 -12.22
CA ALA A 83 -16.13 -0.25 -13.51
C ALA A 83 -17.41 0.61 -13.50
N MET A 84 -17.95 0.91 -12.31
CA MET A 84 -19.13 1.75 -12.13
C MET A 84 -18.82 3.26 -12.12
N THR A 85 -17.55 3.68 -12.16
CA THR A 85 -17.15 5.10 -12.01
C THR A 85 -17.62 6.00 -13.18
N GLY A 86 -18.15 5.44 -14.27
CA GLY A 86 -18.81 6.22 -15.32
C GLY A 86 -17.84 7.18 -16.02
N GLN A 87 -18.31 8.41 -16.34
CA GLN A 87 -17.51 9.42 -17.06
C GLN A 87 -16.61 10.27 -16.14
N ASP A 88 -16.72 10.13 -14.81
CA ASP A 88 -16.01 10.95 -13.82
C ASP A 88 -14.72 10.27 -13.29
N ALA A 89 -14.23 9.25 -14.00
CA ALA A 89 -12.98 8.55 -13.69
C ALA A 89 -11.75 9.33 -14.18
#